data_AF-A0A1Q8LHL6-F1
#
_entry.id   AF-A0A1Q8LHL6-F1
#
_cell.length_a   1.000
_cell.length_b   1.000
_cell.length_c   1.000
_cell.angle_alpha   90.00
_cell.angle_beta   90.00
_cell.angle_gamma   90.00
#
_symmetry.space_group_name_H-M   'P 1'
#
loop_
_entity.id
_entity.type
_entity.pdbx_description
1 polymer ?
#
loop_
_entity_poly.entity_id
_entity_poly.type
_entity_poly.pdbx_seq_one_letter_code
_entity_poly.pdbx_strand_id
1 'polypeptide(L)'
;MSRERPALEWDVPDPTPQAGDVDARLREPSGRTTQLQVLVDHDSPGISQCPRCDWRATTTRRDCPSRVIAKALLDRSPLPAWVAHLSDEIPGARRRETAQTRDARRQADDELPGLFDAPARIPEQRR
;
A
#
# COMPACT_ATOMS: atom_id res chain seq x y z
N MET A 1 -50.44 -6.30 -8.88
CA MET A 1 -49.28 -5.42 -9.13
C MET A 1 -48.45 -5.35 -7.87
N SER A 2 -47.55 -6.32 -7.66
CA SER A 2 -46.68 -6.36 -6.48
C SER A 2 -45.45 -5.50 -6.75
N ARG A 3 -45.27 -4.44 -5.97
CA ARG A 3 -44.05 -3.63 -5.98
C ARG A 3 -42.94 -4.44 -5.30
N GLU A 4 -42.03 -4.98 -6.09
CA GLU A 4 -40.76 -5.50 -5.57
C GLU A 4 -40.03 -4.36 -4.88
N ARG A 5 -39.77 -4.52 -3.58
CA ARG A 5 -38.91 -3.60 -2.83
C ARG A 5 -37.49 -3.79 -3.36
N PRO A 6 -36.79 -2.75 -3.82
CA PRO A 6 -35.39 -2.89 -4.17
C PRO A 6 -34.63 -3.34 -2.92
N ALA A 7 -33.85 -4.42 -3.05
CA ALA A 7 -32.95 -4.86 -2.01
C ALA A 7 -32.05 -3.67 -1.63
N LEU A 8 -32.03 -3.31 -0.35
CA LEU A 8 -31.02 -2.42 0.19
C LEU A 8 -29.67 -3.09 -0.05
N GLU A 9 -28.93 -2.61 -1.06
CA GLU A 9 -27.48 -2.82 -1.11
C GLU A 9 -26.94 -2.15 0.16
N TRP A 10 -26.70 -2.97 1.18
CA TRP A 10 -25.91 -2.55 2.32
C TRP A 10 -24.52 -2.27 1.78
N ASP A 11 -24.10 -1.01 1.84
CA ASP A 11 -22.75 -0.57 1.55
C ASP A 11 -21.83 -1.16 2.63
N VAL A 12 -21.42 -2.43 2.45
CA VAL A 12 -20.53 -3.12 3.38
C VAL A 12 -19.16 -2.45 3.22
N PRO A 13 -18.60 -1.85 4.28
CA PRO A 13 -17.30 -1.20 4.19
C PRO A 13 -16.27 -2.19 3.66
N ASP A 14 -15.48 -1.76 2.68
CA ASP A 14 -14.37 -2.57 2.18
C ASP A 14 -13.45 -2.95 3.34
N PRO A 15 -13.14 -4.25 3.52
CA PRO A 15 -12.30 -4.69 4.61
C PRO A 15 -10.93 -4.01 4.48
N THR A 16 -10.50 -3.39 5.58
CA THR A 16 -9.15 -2.82 5.67
C THR A 16 -8.20 -3.94 6.08
N PRO A 17 -7.18 -4.26 5.25
CA PRO A 17 -6.30 -5.39 5.52
C PRO A 17 -5.55 -5.18 6.83
N GLN A 18 -5.49 -6.22 7.64
CA GLN A 18 -4.67 -6.30 8.85
C GLN A 18 -3.37 -7.03 8.52
N ALA A 19 -2.36 -6.91 9.38
CA ALA A 19 -1.10 -7.64 9.17
C ALA A 19 -1.27 -9.16 9.21
N GLY A 20 -2.30 -9.66 9.90
CA GLY A 20 -2.67 -11.08 9.86
C GLY A 20 -3.13 -11.58 8.49
N ASP A 21 -3.64 -10.68 7.64
CA ASP A 21 -4.09 -10.98 6.28
C ASP A 21 -2.93 -11.02 5.27
N VAL A 22 -1.73 -10.63 5.71
CA VAL A 22 -0.50 -10.62 4.91
C VAL A 22 0.29 -11.90 5.16
N ASP A 23 0.79 -12.48 4.08
CA ASP A 23 1.68 -13.65 4.12
C ASP A 23 2.81 -13.43 5.13
N ALA A 24 2.97 -14.38 6.07
CA ALA A 24 3.93 -14.27 7.16
C ALA A 24 5.37 -14.02 6.67
N ARG A 25 5.72 -14.52 5.47
CA ARG A 25 7.03 -14.33 4.86
C ARG A 25 7.37 -12.86 4.57
N LEU A 26 6.35 -12.00 4.41
CA LEU A 26 6.55 -10.56 4.19
C LEU A 26 6.70 -9.78 5.50
N ARG A 27 6.27 -10.33 6.63
CA ARG A 27 6.40 -9.71 7.96
C ARG A 27 7.79 -9.89 8.55
N GLU A 28 8.59 -10.80 7.99
CA GLU A 28 9.98 -10.99 8.35
C GLU A 28 10.92 -10.38 7.30
N PRO A 29 12.14 -9.96 7.68
CA PRO A 29 13.15 -9.50 6.73
C PRO A 29 13.41 -10.57 5.67
N SER A 30 12.98 -10.31 4.43
CA SER A 30 13.00 -11.30 3.35
C SER A 30 13.65 -10.76 2.08
N GLY A 31 14.35 -11.64 1.38
CA GLY A 31 15.02 -11.33 0.12
C GLY A 31 14.08 -11.35 -1.09
N ARG A 32 14.61 -10.94 -2.25
CA ARG A 32 13.87 -10.88 -3.52
C ARG A 32 13.20 -12.21 -3.90
N THR A 33 13.87 -13.34 -3.69
CA THR A 33 13.34 -14.67 -4.02
C THR A 33 12.07 -14.99 -3.23
N THR A 34 12.06 -14.71 -1.93
CA THR A 34 10.88 -14.90 -1.08
C THR A 34 9.73 -14.01 -1.54
N GLN A 35 10.00 -12.75 -1.88
CA GLN A 35 9.00 -11.81 -2.38
C GLN A 35 8.40 -12.27 -3.72
N LEU A 36 9.22 -12.81 -4.64
CA LEU A 36 8.74 -13.40 -5.89
C LEU A 36 7.86 -14.63 -5.63
N GLN A 37 8.26 -15.49 -4.70
CA GLN A 37 7.46 -16.66 -4.34
C GLN A 37 6.09 -16.27 -3.77
N VAL A 38 6.04 -15.25 -2.90
CA VAL A 38 4.77 -14.70 -2.40
C VAL A 38 3.93 -14.14 -3.55
N LEU A 39 4.56 -13.40 -4.48
CA LEU A 39 3.84 -12.84 -5.62
C LEU A 39 3.17 -13.93 -6.46
N VAL A 40 3.86 -15.03 -6.74
CA VAL A 40 3.35 -16.19 -7.49
C VAL A 40 2.28 -16.94 -6.70
N ASP A 41 2.53 -17.23 -5.41
CA ASP A 41 1.61 -17.97 -4.55
C ASP A 41 0.26 -17.24 -4.38
N HIS A 42 0.27 -15.90 -4.42
CA HIS A 42 -0.91 -15.05 -4.26
C HIS A 42 -1.36 -14.42 -5.60
N ASP A 43 -0.81 -14.85 -6.74
CA ASP A 43 -1.30 -14.45 -8.06
C ASP A 43 -2.57 -15.23 -8.38
N SER A 44 -3.71 -14.57 -8.31
CA SER A 44 -5.01 -15.18 -8.61
C SER A 44 -5.88 -14.21 -9.39
N PRO A 45 -5.54 -13.97 -10.66
CA PRO A 45 -6.32 -13.09 -11.51
C PRO A 45 -7.70 -13.72 -11.72
N GLY A 46 -8.75 -13.00 -11.31
CA GLY A 46 -10.14 -13.38 -11.61
C GLY A 46 -10.83 -14.29 -10.60
N ILE A 47 -10.22 -14.60 -9.45
CA ILE A 47 -10.89 -15.30 -8.35
C ILE A 47 -11.37 -14.27 -7.33
N SER A 48 -12.59 -14.43 -6.82
CA SER A 48 -13.15 -13.56 -5.76
C SER A 48 -12.46 -13.74 -4.40
N GLN A 49 -11.54 -14.70 -4.29
CA GLN A 49 -10.83 -15.06 -3.06
C GLN A 49 -9.42 -15.56 -3.36
N CYS A 50 -8.43 -15.10 -2.60
CA CYS A 50 -7.06 -15.59 -2.67
C CYS A 50 -6.97 -17.02 -2.12
N PRO A 51 -6.37 -17.99 -2.84
CA PRO A 51 -6.27 -19.38 -2.39
C PRO A 51 -5.28 -19.60 -1.24
N ARG A 52 -4.48 -18.58 -0.88
CA ARG A 52 -3.42 -18.70 0.14
C ARG A 52 -3.77 -18.06 1.47
N CYS A 53 -4.33 -16.85 1.44
CA CYS A 53 -4.69 -16.12 2.66
C CYS A 53 -6.20 -15.85 2.78
N ASP A 54 -7.02 -16.48 1.93
CA ASP A 54 -8.48 -16.35 1.93
C ASP A 54 -9.01 -14.93 1.74
N TRP A 55 -8.15 -13.96 1.39
CA TRP A 55 -8.53 -12.58 1.16
C TRP A 55 -9.57 -12.48 0.04
N ARG A 56 -10.71 -11.87 0.34
CA ARG A 56 -11.80 -11.70 -0.63
C ARG A 56 -11.61 -10.40 -1.42
N ALA A 57 -11.56 -10.53 -2.74
CA ALA A 57 -11.58 -9.39 -3.63
C ALA A 57 -12.94 -8.68 -3.51
N THR A 58 -12.92 -7.37 -3.35
CA THR A 58 -14.13 -6.55 -3.31
C THR A 58 -14.35 -5.83 -4.64
N THR A 59 -15.46 -5.11 -4.76
CA THR A 59 -15.80 -4.31 -5.95
C THR A 59 -14.74 -3.25 -6.26
N THR A 60 -14.08 -2.71 -5.24
CA THR A 60 -13.04 -1.67 -5.38
C THR A 60 -11.61 -2.23 -5.33
N ARG A 61 -11.38 -3.35 -4.63
CA ARG A 61 -10.04 -3.92 -4.39
C ARG A 61 -9.96 -5.34 -4.92
N ARG A 62 -9.39 -5.47 -6.12
CA ARG A 62 -9.32 -6.75 -6.84
C ARG A 62 -8.11 -7.61 -6.46
N ASP A 63 -7.10 -7.04 -5.84
CA ASP A 63 -5.85 -7.74 -5.53
C ASP A 63 -5.71 -8.07 -4.04
N CYS A 64 -5.11 -9.23 -3.77
CA CYS A 64 -4.69 -9.64 -2.42
C CYS A 64 -3.65 -8.66 -1.84
N PRO A 65 -3.73 -8.28 -0.55
CA PRO A 65 -2.75 -7.38 0.08
C PRO A 65 -1.32 -7.96 0.02
N SER A 66 -1.15 -9.27 0.25
CA SER A 66 0.15 -9.95 0.13
C SER A 66 0.78 -9.78 -1.25
N ARG A 67 -0.02 -9.96 -2.31
CA ARG A 67 0.43 -9.76 -3.70
C ARG A 67 0.86 -8.32 -3.95
N VAL A 68 0.04 -7.36 -3.52
CA VAL A 68 0.31 -5.93 -3.73
C VAL A 68 1.57 -5.48 -2.99
N ILE A 69 1.73 -5.92 -1.74
CA ILE A 69 2.91 -5.61 -0.93
C ILE A 69 4.16 -6.26 -1.54
N ALA A 70 4.10 -7.55 -1.90
CA ALA A 70 5.22 -8.24 -2.55
C ALA A 70 5.65 -7.53 -3.83
N LYS A 71 4.69 -7.14 -4.68
CA LYS A 71 4.96 -6.37 -5.90
C LYS A 71 5.64 -5.03 -5.59
N ALA A 72 5.12 -4.28 -4.62
CA ALA A 72 5.68 -2.99 -4.25
C ALA A 72 7.12 -3.09 -3.72
N LEU A 73 7.42 -4.12 -2.91
CA LEU A 73 8.78 -4.40 -2.43
C LEU A 73 9.73 -4.74 -3.60
N LEU A 74 9.27 -5.58 -4.54
CA LEU A 74 10.05 -5.98 -5.72
C LEU A 74 10.35 -4.82 -6.66
N ASP A 75 9.36 -3.94 -6.86
CA ASP A 75 9.45 -2.74 -7.68
C ASP A 75 10.19 -1.60 -6.94
N ARG A 76 10.47 -1.78 -5.64
CA ARG A 76 10.95 -0.74 -4.74
C ARG A 76 10.05 0.50 -4.81
N SER A 77 8.75 0.33 -4.98
CA SER A 77 7.78 1.42 -5.01
C SER A 77 7.17 1.64 -3.62
N PRO A 78 6.64 2.84 -3.31
CA PRO A 78 5.83 3.01 -2.13
C PRO A 78 4.57 2.15 -2.18
N LEU A 79 4.09 1.73 -1.01
CA LEU A 79 2.82 1.02 -0.83
C LEU A 79 1.65 1.90 -1.29
N PRO A 80 0.65 1.31 -1.98
CA PRO A 80 -0.62 1.98 -2.24
C PRO A 80 -1.32 2.43 -0.95
N ALA A 81 -2.09 3.51 -1.03
CA ALA A 81 -2.71 4.16 0.14
C ALA A 81 -3.51 3.20 1.04
N TRP A 82 -4.21 2.22 0.46
CA TRP A 82 -5.07 1.30 1.19
C TRP A 82 -4.34 0.18 1.95
N VAL A 83 -3.04 -0.04 1.68
CA VAL A 83 -2.14 -0.92 2.45
C VAL A 83 -1.01 -0.13 3.12
N ALA A 84 -0.96 1.19 2.96
CA ALA A 84 0.15 2.00 3.43
C ALA A 84 0.29 1.93 4.95
N HIS A 85 -0.81 1.80 5.70
CA HIS A 85 -0.78 1.65 7.16
C HIS A 85 0.03 0.43 7.62
N LEU A 86 0.16 -0.60 6.80
CA LEU A 86 0.95 -1.80 7.11
C LEU A 86 2.47 -1.61 6.96
N SER A 87 2.96 -0.45 6.51
CA SER A 87 4.40 -0.25 6.28
C SER A 87 5.27 -0.47 7.51
N ASP A 88 4.73 -0.18 8.69
CA ASP A 88 5.49 -0.26 9.94
C ASP A 88 5.63 -1.73 10.41
N GLU A 89 4.82 -2.62 9.85
CA GLU A 89 4.80 -4.06 10.14
C GLU A 89 5.53 -4.89 9.06
N ILE A 90 5.87 -4.27 7.92
CA ILE A 90 6.49 -4.93 6.77
C ILE A 90 7.90 -4.38 6.55
N PRO A 91 8.96 -5.16 6.84
CA PRO A 91 10.33 -4.72 6.64
C PRO A 91 10.61 -4.26 5.20
N GLY A 92 11.13 -3.04 5.05
CA GLY A 92 11.49 -2.46 3.75
C GLY A 92 10.31 -1.86 2.97
N ALA A 93 9.09 -1.94 3.49
CA ALA A 93 7.96 -1.23 2.92
C ALA A 93 8.11 0.27 3.11
N ARG A 94 7.71 1.04 2.09
CA ARG A 94 7.77 2.50 2.12
C ARG A 94 6.37 3.07 1.96
N ARG A 95 6.00 4.09 2.75
CA ARG A 95 4.82 4.90 2.45
C ARG A 95 5.17 5.93 1.39
N ARG A 96 4.18 6.32 0.59
CA ARG A 96 4.35 7.47 -0.30
C ARG A 96 4.48 8.73 0.56
N GLU A 97 5.58 9.47 0.39
CA GLU A 97 5.74 10.78 1.01
C GLU A 97 4.71 11.77 0.44
N THR A 98 4.04 12.50 1.33
CA THR A 98 3.21 13.64 0.96
C THR A 98 4.08 14.82 0.54
N ALA A 99 3.50 15.77 -0.21
CA ALA A 99 4.20 17.02 -0.55
C ALA A 99 4.69 17.74 0.72
N GLN A 100 3.83 17.84 1.74
CA GLN A 100 4.16 18.43 3.03
C GLN A 100 5.37 17.78 3.71
N THR A 101 5.43 16.44 3.76
CA THR A 101 6.56 15.72 4.35
C THR A 101 7.85 15.90 3.53
N ARG A 102 7.72 16.02 2.20
CA ARG A 102 8.88 16.24 1.32
C ARG A 102 9.43 17.65 1.49
N ASP A 103 8.56 18.64 1.58
CA ASP A 103 8.92 20.04 1.82
C ASP A 103 9.52 20.21 3.22
N ALA A 104 8.97 19.58 4.24
CA ALA A 104 9.54 19.59 5.58
C ALA A 104 10.94 18.96 5.64
N ARG A 105 11.17 17.82 4.98
CA ARG A 105 12.52 17.23 4.88
C ARG A 105 13.48 18.16 4.14
N ARG A 106 13.05 18.71 3.02
CA ARG A 106 13.82 19.67 2.22
C ARG A 106 14.20 20.91 3.01
N GLN A 107 13.29 21.42 3.83
CA GLN A 107 13.54 22.55 4.70
C GLN A 107 14.56 22.19 5.79
N ALA A 108 14.43 21.00 6.40
CA ALA A 108 15.42 20.51 7.36
C ALA A 108 16.81 20.35 6.71
N ASP A 109 16.89 19.89 5.47
CA ASP A 109 18.15 19.79 4.71
C ASP A 109 18.75 21.18 4.39
N ASP A 110 17.90 22.18 4.12
CA ASP A 110 18.33 23.57 3.87
C ASP A 110 18.83 24.28 5.14
N GLU A 111 18.32 23.89 6.31
CA GLU A 111 18.74 24.39 7.61
C GLU A 111 20.08 23.80 8.09
N LEU A 112 20.57 22.73 7.44
CA LEU A 112 21.89 22.19 7.74
C LEU A 112 22.99 23.17 7.30
N PRO A 113 24.04 23.38 8.11
CA PRO A 113 25.14 24.27 7.75
C PRO A 113 25.87 23.73 6.51
N GLY A 114 25.63 24.38 5.37
CA GLY A 114 26.25 24.08 4.09
C GLY A 114 27.44 24.99 3.78
N LEU A 115 28.26 24.58 2.81
CA LEU A 115 29.34 25.41 2.27
C LEU A 115 28.79 26.65 1.51
N PHE A 116 27.52 26.59 1.09
CA PHE A 116 26.80 27.63 0.36
C PHE A 116 25.40 27.78 0.94
N ASP A 117 24.83 28.98 0.82
CA ASP A 117 23.43 29.22 1.19
C ASP A 117 22.48 28.42 0.30
N ALA A 118 21.40 27.92 0.92
CA ALA A 118 20.35 27.22 0.18
C ALA A 118 19.63 28.21 -0.77
N PRO A 119 19.35 27.82 -2.03
CA PRO A 119 18.65 28.67 -2.97
C PRO A 119 17.20 28.92 -2.54
N ALA A 120 16.69 30.15 -2.74
CA ALA A 120 15.31 30.51 -2.43
C ALA A 120 14.30 29.66 -3.23
N ARG A 121 13.30 29.10 -2.55
CA ARG A 121 12.31 28.18 -3.15
C ARG A 121 10.91 28.78 -3.21
N ILE A 122 10.15 28.37 -4.23
CA ILE A 122 8.72 28.63 -4.36
C ILE A 122 7.98 27.41 -3.79
N PRO A 123 6.98 27.60 -2.89
CA PRO A 123 6.21 26.49 -2.34
C PRO A 123 5.52 25.64 -3.42
N GLU A 124 5.55 24.31 -3.29
CA GLU A 124 4.78 23.40 -4.15
C GLU A 124 3.27 23.65 -3.91
N GLN A 125 2.56 24.21 -4.90
CA GLN A 125 1.10 24.38 -4.80
C GLN A 125 0.40 23.03 -4.93
N ARG A 126 -0.48 22.73 -3.96
CA ARG A 126 -1.35 21.55 -4.03
C ARG A 126 -2.25 21.65 -5.27
N ARG A 127 -2.09 20.73 -6.22
CA ARG A 127 -3.10 20.44 -7.25
C ARG A 127 -3.91 19.23 -6.86
#